data_AF-A0A8E4G431-F1
#
_entry.id   AF-A0A8E4G431-F1
#
_cell.length_a   1.000
_cell.length_b   1.000
_cell.length_c   1.000
_cell.angle_alpha   90.00
_cell.angle_beta   90.00
_cell.angle_gamma   90.00
#
_symmetry.space_group_name_H-M   'P 1'
#
loop_
_entity.id
_entity.type
_entity.pdbx_description
1 polymer ?
#
loop_
_entity_poly.entity_id
_entity_poly.type
_entity_poly.pdbx_seq_one_letter_code
_entity_poly.pdbx_strand_id
1 'polypeptide(L)'
;MQSPPANTSIAKEQSAMQTTVPLTRSLLPHDGEEMVLEFDVPAQPDDASPPIFIGVLLTGRETGTVADAADRLVRADIIAVVHLERIEQAGAVPVELQRSQRVGREQELPVAIAADGIAKGLFALNADVATMARAGLPPTGTVSEELAFAYSTSLQAGRYRLRLRIDQNRQALLDENAQLLVAYTHKAK
;
A
#
# COMPACT_ATOMS: atom_id res chain seq x y z
N MET A 1 32.38 18.03 -18.40
CA MET A 1 31.97 16.70 -17.91
C MET A 1 31.05 16.94 -16.73
N GLN A 2 29.75 16.68 -16.89
CA GLN A 2 28.76 16.96 -15.85
C GLN A 2 28.33 15.61 -15.25
N SER A 3 28.69 15.37 -13.98
CA SER A 3 28.36 14.17 -13.23
C SER A 3 26.85 14.09 -12.95
N PRO A 4 26.22 12.91 -13.03
CA PRO A 4 24.82 12.74 -12.61
C PRO A 4 24.69 12.66 -11.07
N PRO A 5 23.52 12.95 -10.49
CA PRO A 5 23.33 13.16 -9.06
C PRO A 5 23.27 11.83 -8.28
N ALA A 6 24.13 11.68 -7.29
CA ALA A 6 24.16 10.54 -6.36
C ALA A 6 22.95 10.50 -5.38
N ASN A 7 22.14 11.55 -5.33
CA ASN A 7 21.04 11.67 -4.36
C ASN A 7 19.84 10.77 -4.65
N THR A 8 19.64 10.30 -5.88
CA THR A 8 18.48 9.47 -6.22
C THR A 8 18.67 8.01 -5.79
N SER A 9 19.92 7.53 -5.72
CA SER A 9 20.22 6.14 -5.34
C SER A 9 20.01 5.91 -3.84
N ILE A 10 20.52 6.83 -3.01
CA ILE A 10 20.47 6.73 -1.54
C ILE A 10 19.01 6.78 -1.04
N ALA A 11 18.16 7.64 -1.62
CA ALA A 11 16.75 7.72 -1.26
C ALA A 11 15.97 6.44 -1.62
N LYS A 12 16.32 5.81 -2.75
CA LYS A 12 15.71 4.55 -3.20
C LYS A 12 16.15 3.37 -2.33
N GLU A 13 17.42 3.34 -1.91
CA GLU A 13 17.98 2.32 -1.01
C GLU A 13 17.46 2.46 0.43
N GLN A 14 17.32 3.68 0.96
CA GLN A 14 16.73 3.91 2.30
C GLN A 14 15.24 3.53 2.35
N SER A 15 14.48 3.82 1.29
CA SER A 15 13.07 3.41 1.20
C SER A 15 12.91 1.88 1.19
N ALA A 16 13.88 1.15 0.62
CA ALA A 16 13.89 -0.31 0.60
C ALA A 16 14.24 -0.93 1.97
N MET A 17 14.97 -0.20 2.83
CA MET A 17 15.34 -0.65 4.18
C MET A 17 14.31 -0.28 5.25
N GLN A 18 13.39 0.64 4.97
CA GLN A 18 12.39 1.08 5.94
C GLN A 18 11.38 -0.02 6.23
N THR A 19 11.45 -0.62 7.42
CA THR A 19 10.52 -1.66 7.89
C THR A 19 9.41 -1.10 8.76
N THR A 20 9.16 0.21 8.79
CA THR A 20 8.14 0.83 9.65
C THR A 20 7.10 1.58 8.80
N VAL A 21 5.81 1.42 9.14
CA VAL A 21 4.70 2.10 8.45
C VAL A 21 4.77 3.63 8.68
N PRO A 22 4.56 4.46 7.63
CA PRO A 22 4.30 4.06 6.24
C PRO A 22 5.57 3.66 5.50
N LEU A 23 5.47 2.69 4.59
CA LEU A 23 6.61 2.19 3.81
C LEU A 23 6.21 1.92 2.36
N THR A 24 7.20 1.90 1.47
CA THR A 24 7.03 1.48 0.08
C THR A 24 7.97 0.34 -0.30
N ARG A 25 7.55 -0.51 -1.24
CA ARG A 25 8.40 -1.55 -1.84
C ARG A 25 8.19 -1.65 -3.35
N SER A 26 9.26 -2.06 -4.04
CA SER A 26 9.18 -2.40 -5.45
C SER A 26 8.32 -3.65 -5.65
N LEU A 27 7.40 -3.62 -6.61
CA LEU A 27 6.65 -4.80 -7.05
C LEU A 27 7.51 -5.76 -7.91
N LEU A 28 8.68 -5.30 -8.40
CA LEU A 28 9.70 -6.10 -9.08
C LEU A 28 10.72 -6.67 -8.07
N PRO A 29 11.32 -7.85 -8.27
CA PRO A 29 11.26 -8.73 -9.44
C PRO A 29 10.38 -9.98 -9.23
N HIS A 30 9.37 -9.90 -8.36
CA HIS A 30 8.52 -11.03 -8.01
C HIS A 30 7.68 -11.43 -9.25
N ASP A 31 8.21 -12.30 -10.12
CA ASP A 31 7.64 -12.74 -11.40
C ASP A 31 6.38 -13.61 -11.20
N GLY A 32 5.36 -13.04 -10.55
CA GLY A 32 4.17 -13.77 -10.07
C GLY A 32 4.39 -14.51 -8.74
N GLU A 33 5.60 -14.48 -8.19
CA GLU A 33 5.89 -15.03 -6.87
C GLU A 33 5.25 -14.20 -5.75
N GLU A 34 4.91 -14.87 -4.66
CA GLU A 34 4.42 -14.23 -3.43
C GLU A 34 5.53 -13.36 -2.84
N MET A 35 5.26 -12.06 -2.72
CA MET A 35 6.09 -11.14 -1.97
C MET A 35 5.81 -11.29 -0.48
N VAL A 36 6.86 -11.53 0.30
CA VAL A 36 6.78 -11.56 1.76
C VAL A 36 7.52 -10.36 2.32
N LEU A 37 6.82 -9.57 3.14
CA LEU A 37 7.36 -8.39 3.80
C LEU A 37 7.04 -8.42 5.28
N GLU A 38 8.06 -8.25 6.11
CA GLU A 38 7.87 -7.98 7.53
C GLU A 38 8.06 -6.50 7.84
N PHE A 39 7.20 -5.96 8.68
CA PHE A 39 7.21 -4.55 9.06
C PHE A 39 6.61 -4.31 10.45
N ASP A 40 6.92 -3.14 11.01
CA ASP A 40 6.45 -2.66 12.28
C ASP A 40 5.36 -1.60 12.08
N VAL A 41 4.27 -1.76 12.83
CA VAL A 41 3.19 -0.78 12.96
C VAL A 41 3.35 -0.13 14.34
N PRO A 42 3.92 1.08 14.45
CA PRO A 42 3.96 1.81 15.71
C PRO A 42 2.57 2.35 16.09
N ALA A 43 2.35 2.51 17.39
CA ALA A 43 1.21 3.26 17.89
C ALA A 43 1.31 4.72 17.41
N GLN A 44 0.16 5.32 17.07
CA GLN A 44 0.09 6.76 16.82
C GLN A 44 -0.17 7.49 18.14
N PRO A 45 0.25 8.76 18.28
CA PRO A 45 0.08 9.52 19.53
C PRO A 45 -1.35 9.50 20.07
N ASP A 46 -2.33 9.53 19.16
CA ASP A 46 -3.76 9.60 19.49
C ASP A 46 -4.49 8.27 19.24
N ASP A 47 -3.78 7.21 18.84
CA ASP A 47 -4.39 5.93 18.51
C ASP A 47 -3.42 4.75 18.67
N ALA A 48 -3.70 3.92 19.69
CA ALA A 48 -2.94 2.71 19.98
C ALA A 48 -3.24 1.57 18.98
N SER A 49 -4.32 1.67 18.21
CA SER A 49 -4.72 0.67 17.20
C SER A 49 -5.00 1.31 15.85
N PRO A 50 -4.00 1.96 15.22
CA PRO A 50 -4.23 2.78 14.05
C PRO A 50 -4.71 1.96 12.84
N PRO A 51 -5.66 2.49 12.05
CA PRO A 51 -6.09 1.85 10.82
C PRO A 51 -4.98 1.94 9.75
N ILE A 52 -4.80 0.87 8.98
CA ILE A 52 -3.84 0.82 7.87
C ILE A 52 -4.50 0.32 6.60
N PHE A 53 -3.83 0.54 5.48
CA PHE A 53 -4.13 -0.16 4.23
C PHE A 53 -2.89 -0.73 3.56
N ILE A 54 -3.14 -1.74 2.73
CA ILE A 54 -2.17 -2.38 1.83
C ILE A 54 -2.62 -2.07 0.41
N GLY A 55 -1.74 -1.46 -0.35
CA GLY A 55 -2.11 -0.85 -1.61
C GLY A 55 -0.92 -0.54 -2.49
N VAL A 56 -1.10 0.44 -3.37
CA VAL A 56 -0.04 0.97 -4.22
C VAL A 56 0.01 2.49 -4.15
N LEU A 57 1.24 2.99 -4.23
CA LEU A 57 1.55 4.40 -4.41
C LEU A 57 1.94 4.62 -5.87
N LEU A 58 1.26 5.56 -6.53
CA LEU A 58 1.64 6.10 -7.83
C LEU A 58 2.32 7.44 -7.59
N THR A 59 3.43 7.69 -8.29
CA THR A 59 4.13 8.98 -8.22
C THR A 59 4.44 9.51 -9.61
N GLY A 60 4.41 10.83 -9.77
CA GLY A 60 4.70 11.47 -11.05
C GLY A 60 4.97 12.96 -10.88
N ARG A 61 5.18 13.65 -12.00
CA ARG A 61 5.41 15.11 -12.00
C ARG A 61 4.13 15.92 -12.22
N GLU A 62 3.17 15.33 -12.94
CA GLU A 62 1.96 16.00 -13.40
C GLU A 62 0.74 15.34 -12.76
N THR A 63 -0.10 16.12 -12.07
CA THR A 63 -1.28 15.61 -11.35
C THR A 63 -2.24 14.86 -12.28
N GLY A 64 -2.54 15.43 -13.45
CA GLY A 64 -3.45 14.80 -14.41
C GLY A 64 -2.98 13.42 -14.86
N THR A 65 -1.69 13.28 -15.14
CA THR A 65 -1.11 11.99 -15.58
C THR A 65 -1.19 10.93 -14.49
N VAL A 66 -0.95 11.30 -13.23
CA VAL A 66 -1.02 10.34 -12.09
C VAL A 66 -2.47 9.96 -11.80
N ALA A 67 -3.40 10.91 -11.86
CA ALA A 67 -4.83 10.63 -11.73
C ALA A 67 -5.34 9.70 -12.84
N ASP A 68 -4.95 9.95 -14.10
CA ASP A 68 -5.31 9.08 -15.22
C ASP A 68 -4.73 7.67 -15.06
N ALA A 69 -3.52 7.54 -14.51
CA ALA A 69 -2.91 6.24 -14.19
C ALA A 69 -3.68 5.51 -13.10
N ALA A 70 -4.07 6.21 -12.03
CA ALA A 70 -4.90 5.65 -10.97
C ALA A 70 -6.23 5.12 -11.51
N ASP A 71 -6.90 5.92 -12.34
CA ASP A 71 -8.16 5.55 -13.00
C ASP A 71 -8.01 4.31 -13.89
N ARG A 72 -6.90 4.20 -14.63
CA ARG A 72 -6.60 3.00 -15.42
C ARG A 72 -6.44 1.76 -14.53
N LEU A 73 -5.70 1.87 -13.43
CA LEU A 73 -5.48 0.75 -12.51
C LEU A 73 -6.76 0.29 -11.81
N VAL A 74 -7.63 1.21 -11.40
CA VAL A 74 -8.94 0.88 -10.83
C VAL A 74 -9.79 0.07 -11.81
N ARG A 75 -9.66 0.34 -13.12
CA ARG A 75 -10.38 -0.36 -14.20
C ARG A 75 -9.63 -1.57 -14.77
N ALA A 76 -8.43 -1.88 -14.26
CA ALA A 76 -7.58 -2.91 -14.83
C ALA A 76 -7.92 -4.33 -14.33
N ASP A 77 -9.02 -4.54 -13.62
CA ASP A 77 -9.45 -5.86 -13.10
C ASP A 77 -8.32 -6.64 -12.41
N ILE A 78 -7.51 -5.93 -11.61
CA ILE A 78 -6.39 -6.51 -10.88
C ILE A 78 -6.93 -7.43 -9.79
N ILE A 79 -6.36 -8.63 -9.66
CA ILE A 79 -6.66 -9.54 -8.55
C ILE A 79 -5.38 -9.79 -7.78
N ALA A 80 -5.43 -9.51 -6.47
CA ALA A 80 -4.35 -9.78 -5.54
C ALA A 80 -4.79 -10.80 -4.49
N VAL A 81 -3.85 -11.61 -4.02
CA VAL A 81 -3.99 -12.41 -2.80
C VAL A 81 -3.21 -11.69 -1.71
N VAL A 82 -3.92 -11.26 -0.67
CA VAL A 82 -3.38 -10.45 0.42
C VAL A 82 -3.63 -11.17 1.73
N HIS A 83 -2.56 -11.48 2.44
CA HIS A 83 -2.62 -11.99 3.80
C HIS A 83 -1.77 -11.13 4.72
N LEU A 84 -2.35 -10.76 5.85
CA LEU A 84 -1.65 -10.04 6.90
C LEU A 84 -1.71 -10.88 8.17
N GLU A 85 -0.56 -11.03 8.81
CA GLU A 85 -0.44 -11.73 10.08
C GLU A 85 0.29 -10.85 11.08
N ARG A 86 -0.17 -10.83 12.33
CA ARG A 86 0.58 -10.28 13.44
C ARG A 86 1.56 -11.31 13.95
N ILE A 87 2.81 -10.91 14.13
CA ILE A 87 3.85 -11.77 14.70
C ILE A 87 3.85 -11.60 16.22
N GLU A 88 3.47 -12.66 16.94
CA GLU A 88 3.47 -12.71 18.39
C GLU A 88 4.46 -13.78 18.89
N GLN A 89 4.79 -13.75 20.18
CA GLN A 89 5.72 -14.74 20.77
C GLN A 89 5.23 -16.18 20.62
N ALA A 90 3.91 -16.38 20.64
CA ALA A 90 3.28 -17.70 20.52
C ALA A 90 3.05 -18.15 19.07
N GLY A 91 3.30 -17.29 18.07
CA GLY A 91 3.08 -17.59 16.67
C GLY A 91 2.53 -16.41 15.87
N ALA A 92 2.11 -16.69 14.63
CA ALA A 92 1.50 -15.70 13.75
C ALA A 92 -0.03 -15.78 13.85
N VAL A 93 -0.68 -14.63 14.09
CA VAL A 93 -2.14 -14.51 14.19
C VAL A 93 -2.67 -13.81 12.93
N PRO A 94 -3.60 -14.42 12.16
CA PRO A 94 -4.20 -13.76 11.00
C PRO A 94 -4.92 -12.46 11.39
N VAL A 95 -4.76 -11.44 10.56
CA VAL A 95 -5.49 -10.17 10.68
C VAL A 95 -6.64 -10.16 9.69
N GLU A 96 -7.83 -9.79 10.17
CA GLU A 96 -8.97 -9.55 9.30
C GLU A 96 -8.75 -8.30 8.44
N LEU A 97 -8.85 -8.49 7.13
CA LEU A 97 -8.77 -7.44 6.14
C LEU A 97 -10.13 -7.20 5.51
N GLN A 98 -10.37 -5.96 5.10
CA GLN A 98 -11.56 -5.51 4.40
C GLN A 98 -11.17 -4.85 3.09
N ARG A 99 -12.11 -4.78 2.16
CA ARG A 99 -12.00 -3.98 0.93
C ARG A 99 -13.25 -3.13 0.74
N SER A 100 -13.12 -2.03 0.01
CA SER A 100 -14.29 -1.27 -0.44
C SER A 100 -14.91 -1.99 -1.64
N GLN A 101 -16.22 -2.25 -1.59
CA GLN A 101 -16.99 -2.73 -2.72
C GLN A 101 -18.07 -1.71 -3.09
N ARG A 102 -18.03 -1.25 -4.34
CA ARG A 102 -19.12 -0.46 -4.92
C ARG A 102 -20.37 -1.34 -5.08
N VAL A 103 -21.45 -1.01 -4.38
CA VAL A 103 -22.75 -1.70 -4.42
C VAL A 103 -23.85 -0.89 -5.12
N GLY A 104 -23.53 0.33 -5.55
CA GLY A 104 -24.40 1.21 -6.32
C GLY A 104 -23.60 2.34 -6.99
N ARG A 105 -24.26 3.31 -7.63
CA ARG A 105 -23.53 4.43 -8.29
C ARG A 105 -22.66 5.23 -7.32
N GLU A 106 -23.15 5.45 -6.10
CA GLU A 106 -22.49 6.30 -5.10
C GLU A 106 -22.29 5.60 -3.75
N GLN A 107 -22.57 4.30 -3.67
CA GLN A 107 -22.47 3.56 -2.42
C GLN A 107 -21.32 2.56 -2.48
N GLU A 108 -20.43 2.70 -1.52
CA GLU A 108 -19.34 1.79 -1.23
C GLU A 108 -19.58 1.18 0.15
N LEU A 109 -19.44 -0.14 0.24
CA LEU A 109 -19.57 -0.87 1.50
C LEU A 109 -18.27 -1.61 1.82
N PRO A 110 -17.90 -1.67 3.12
CA PRO A 110 -16.83 -2.53 3.58
C PRO A 110 -17.23 -3.99 3.39
N VAL A 111 -16.34 -4.78 2.77
CA VAL A 111 -16.52 -6.23 2.60
C VAL A 111 -15.28 -6.93 3.14
N ALA A 112 -15.48 -7.87 4.05
CA ALA A 112 -14.39 -8.70 4.58
C ALA A 112 -13.76 -9.52 3.44
N ILE A 113 -12.43 -9.58 3.44
CA ILE A 113 -11.67 -10.49 2.59
C ILE A 113 -11.75 -11.88 3.24
N ALA A 114 -12.11 -12.88 2.44
CA ALA A 114 -12.22 -14.25 2.92
C ALA A 114 -10.84 -14.82 3.30
N ALA A 115 -10.82 -15.99 3.93
CA ALA A 115 -9.57 -16.65 4.35
C ALA A 115 -8.62 -16.97 3.18
N ASP A 116 -9.13 -17.00 1.94
CA ASP A 116 -8.33 -17.15 0.72
C ASP A 116 -7.54 -15.89 0.33
N GLY A 117 -7.79 -14.75 0.98
CA GLY A 117 -7.05 -13.50 0.80
C GLY A 117 -7.37 -12.77 -0.50
N ILE A 118 -8.38 -13.20 -1.26
CA ILE A 118 -8.61 -12.66 -2.61
C ILE A 118 -9.20 -11.24 -2.52
N ALA A 119 -8.38 -10.26 -2.89
CA ALA A 119 -8.75 -8.87 -3.10
C ALA A 119 -8.99 -8.61 -4.59
N LYS A 120 -10.24 -8.32 -4.95
CA LYS A 120 -10.62 -8.00 -6.34
C LYS A 120 -10.66 -6.50 -6.55
N GLY A 121 -9.85 -6.02 -7.48
CA GLY A 121 -9.75 -4.62 -7.88
C GLY A 121 -8.98 -3.77 -6.88
N LEU A 122 -8.74 -2.54 -7.30
CA LEU A 122 -8.20 -1.45 -6.50
C LEU A 122 -9.31 -0.43 -6.24
N PHE A 123 -9.24 0.26 -5.12
CA PHE A 123 -10.12 1.40 -4.80
C PHE A 123 -9.29 2.54 -4.22
N ALA A 124 -9.75 3.77 -4.40
CA ALA A 124 -9.10 4.94 -3.83
C ALA A 124 -9.17 4.89 -2.30
N LEU A 125 -8.03 5.05 -1.65
CA LEU A 125 -7.98 5.18 -0.19
C LEU A 125 -6.78 6.03 0.19
N ASN A 126 -7.06 7.15 0.84
CA ASN A 126 -6.04 8.13 1.16
C ASN A 126 -5.26 7.71 2.41
N ALA A 127 -3.96 7.89 2.36
CA ALA A 127 -3.05 7.77 3.48
C ALA A 127 -3.10 9.00 4.38
N ASP A 128 -2.71 8.81 5.64
CA ASP A 128 -2.50 9.92 6.55
C ASP A 128 -1.31 10.78 6.08
N VAL A 129 -1.63 12.00 5.66
CA VAL A 129 -0.68 12.96 5.07
C VAL A 129 0.50 13.26 6.00
N ALA A 130 0.26 13.35 7.32
CA ALA A 130 1.30 13.70 8.27
C ALA A 130 2.32 12.57 8.43
N THR A 131 1.86 11.32 8.51
CA THR A 131 2.75 10.15 8.59
C THR A 131 3.51 9.92 7.29
N MET A 132 2.86 10.09 6.13
CA MET A 132 3.49 10.01 4.81
C MET A 132 4.60 11.05 4.65
N ALA A 133 4.32 12.33 4.96
CA ALA A 133 5.30 13.40 4.88
C ALA A 133 6.51 13.17 5.80
N ARG A 134 6.29 12.65 7.02
CA ARG A 134 7.37 12.31 7.97
C ARG A 134 8.26 11.17 7.47
N ALA A 135 7.73 10.27 6.65
CA ALA A 135 8.48 9.20 5.99
C ALA A 135 9.11 9.64 4.65
N GLY A 136 8.91 10.90 4.23
CA GLY A 136 9.40 11.39 2.93
C GLY A 136 8.62 10.84 1.74
N LEU A 137 7.34 10.52 1.93
CA LEU A 137 6.43 9.99 0.91
C LEU A 137 5.30 11.00 0.59
N PRO A 138 4.99 11.25 -0.69
CA PRO A 138 5.82 10.90 -1.85
C PRO A 138 7.12 11.71 -1.86
N PRO A 139 8.11 11.35 -2.70
CA PRO A 139 9.35 12.10 -2.83
C PRO A 139 9.11 13.59 -3.15
N THR A 140 9.92 14.48 -2.59
CA THR A 140 9.80 15.93 -2.79
C THR A 140 9.76 16.29 -4.28
N GLY A 141 8.79 17.12 -4.66
CA GLY A 141 8.61 17.57 -6.04
C GLY A 141 7.87 16.57 -6.94
N THR A 142 7.21 15.57 -6.34
CA THR A 142 6.29 14.66 -7.04
C THR A 142 4.88 14.78 -6.48
N VAL A 143 3.91 14.46 -7.33
CA VAL A 143 2.52 14.27 -6.97
C VAL A 143 2.25 12.77 -6.84
N SER A 144 1.26 12.39 -6.04
CA SER A 144 0.92 10.98 -5.83
C SER A 144 -0.57 10.72 -5.77
N GLU A 145 -0.93 9.50 -6.14
CA GLU A 145 -2.25 8.91 -5.93
C GLU A 145 -2.08 7.57 -5.22
N GLU A 146 -3.05 7.23 -4.38
CA GLU A 146 -3.01 6.08 -3.47
C GLU A 146 -4.22 5.19 -3.73
N LEU A 147 -3.95 3.91 -4.01
CA LEU A 147 -4.97 2.90 -4.24
C LEU A 147 -4.77 1.76 -3.26
N ALA A 148 -5.84 1.13 -2.79
CA ALA A 148 -5.78 0.00 -1.86
C ALA A 148 -6.32 -1.29 -2.48
N PHE A 149 -5.68 -2.41 -2.13
CA PHE A 149 -6.25 -3.74 -2.28
C PHE A 149 -7.14 -4.09 -1.08
N ALA A 150 -6.68 -3.69 0.10
CA ALA A 150 -7.27 -4.07 1.37
C ALA A 150 -6.91 -3.06 2.47
N TYR A 151 -7.71 -2.99 3.52
CA TYR A 151 -7.42 -2.24 4.73
C TYR A 151 -7.84 -2.99 5.99
N SER A 152 -7.29 -2.58 7.13
CA SER A 152 -7.74 -2.97 8.45
C SER A 152 -8.09 -1.71 9.23
N THR A 153 -9.26 -1.71 9.88
CA THR A 153 -9.76 -0.53 10.61
C THR A 153 -9.12 -0.36 11.98
N SER A 154 -8.39 -1.36 12.48
CA SER A 154 -7.79 -1.34 13.80
C SER A 154 -6.68 -2.39 13.89
N LEU A 155 -5.43 -1.94 13.92
CA LEU A 155 -4.27 -2.80 14.16
C LEU A 155 -3.53 -2.39 15.42
N GLN A 156 -3.39 -3.31 16.37
CA GLN A 156 -2.53 -3.05 17.53
C GLN A 156 -1.09 -2.78 17.11
N ALA A 157 -0.39 -1.92 17.84
CA ALA A 157 1.04 -1.74 17.62
C ALA A 157 1.79 -3.08 17.72
N GLY A 158 2.79 -3.27 16.86
CA GLY A 158 3.60 -4.49 16.83
C GLY A 158 4.17 -4.81 15.46
N ARG A 159 4.70 -6.03 15.34
CA ARG A 159 5.32 -6.54 14.11
C ARG A 159 4.33 -7.39 13.32
N TYR A 160 4.37 -7.23 12.02
CA TYR A 160 3.46 -7.87 11.07
C TYR A 160 4.22 -8.49 9.91
N ARG A 161 3.60 -9.48 9.29
CA ARG A 161 4.04 -10.12 8.05
C ARG A 161 2.92 -10.00 7.02
N LEU A 162 3.23 -9.33 5.92
CA LEU A 162 2.41 -9.29 4.72
C LEU A 162 2.90 -10.35 3.74
N ARG A 163 1.96 -11.10 3.20
CA ARG A 163 2.13 -11.94 2.02
C ARG A 163 1.23 -11.40 0.92
N LEU A 164 1.83 -11.01 -0.20
CA LEU A 164 1.14 -10.37 -1.32
C LEU A 164 1.51 -11.07 -2.62
N ARG A 165 0.50 -11.55 -3.36
CA ARG A 165 0.68 -12.06 -4.72
C ARG A 165 -0.30 -11.37 -5.65
N ILE A 166 0.11 -11.05 -6.87
CA ILE A 166 -0.77 -10.45 -7.89
C ILE A 166 -1.06 -11.51 -8.94
N ASP A 167 -2.29 -12.03 -8.93
CA ASP A 167 -2.71 -13.18 -9.73
C ASP A 167 -3.21 -12.77 -11.12
N GLN A 168 -3.76 -11.55 -11.23
CA GLN A 168 -4.33 -11.04 -12.49
C GLN A 168 -3.89 -9.61 -12.76
N ASN A 169 -3.58 -9.33 -14.02
CA ASN A 169 -3.26 -7.99 -14.55
C ASN A 169 -2.11 -7.27 -13.83
N ARG A 170 -1.14 -8.03 -13.32
CA ARG A 170 0.09 -7.49 -12.71
C ARG A 170 0.82 -6.50 -13.61
N GLN A 171 0.86 -6.76 -14.92
CA GLN A 171 1.55 -5.89 -15.87
C GLN A 171 1.04 -4.45 -15.82
N ALA A 172 -0.25 -4.23 -15.57
CA ALA A 172 -0.81 -2.88 -15.43
C ALA A 172 -0.14 -2.10 -14.29
N LEU A 173 0.10 -2.73 -13.14
CA LEU A 173 0.82 -2.11 -12.01
C LEU A 173 2.25 -1.74 -12.39
N LEU A 174 2.91 -2.59 -13.18
CA LEU A 174 4.30 -2.37 -13.58
C LEU A 174 4.43 -1.25 -14.62
N ASP A 175 3.53 -1.22 -15.59
CA ASP A 175 3.50 -0.21 -16.65
C ASP A 175 3.31 1.20 -16.05
N GLU A 176 2.51 1.30 -14.99
CA GLU A 176 2.29 2.56 -14.26
C GLU A 176 3.35 2.84 -13.18
N ASN A 177 4.42 2.03 -13.10
CA ASN A 177 5.48 2.14 -12.09
C ASN A 177 4.96 2.19 -10.64
N ALA A 178 3.86 1.47 -10.37
CA ALA A 178 3.26 1.42 -9.05
C ALA A 178 4.20 0.76 -8.04
N GLN A 179 4.27 1.33 -6.84
CA GLN A 179 5.01 0.75 -5.73
C GLN A 179 4.04 0.20 -4.70
N LEU A 180 4.32 -0.96 -4.08
CA LEU A 180 3.58 -1.40 -2.90
C LEU A 180 3.64 -0.30 -1.85
N LEU A 181 2.50 0.00 -1.24
CA LEU A 181 2.36 0.92 -0.12
C LEU A 181 1.69 0.19 1.04
N VAL A 182 2.28 0.31 2.23
CA VAL A 182 1.59 0.04 3.49
C VAL A 182 1.61 1.32 4.29
N ALA A 183 0.43 1.89 4.57
CA ALA A 183 0.30 3.20 5.18
C ALA A 183 -0.89 3.27 6.14
N TYR A 184 -0.84 4.24 7.06
CA TYR A 184 -2.00 4.59 7.89
C TYR A 184 -3.09 5.19 7.01
N THR A 185 -4.34 4.84 7.25
CA THR A 185 -5.45 5.47 6.52
C THR A 185 -5.70 6.87 7.05
N HIS A 186 -6.01 7.81 6.16
CA HIS A 186 -6.51 9.12 6.56
C HIS A 186 -7.79 8.97 7.39
N LYS A 187 -7.77 9.51 8.61
CA LYS A 187 -8.97 9.56 9.45
C LYS A 187 -9.83 10.73 8.99
N ALA A 188 -11.07 10.45 8.59
CA ALA A 188 -12.07 11.52 8.50
C ALA A 188 -12.18 12.16 9.89
N LYS A 189 -12.03 13.49 9.95
CA LYS A 189 -12.25 14.27 11.17
C LYS A 189 -13.73 14.32 11.54
#